data_AF-A0A956CMQ4-F1
#
_entry.id   AF-A0A956CMQ4-F1
#
_cell.length_a   1.000
_cell.length_b   1.000
_cell.length_c   1.000
_cell.angle_alpha   90.00
_cell.angle_beta   90.00
_cell.angle_gamma   90.00
#
_symmetry.space_group_name_H-M   'P 1'
#
loop_
_entity.id
_entity.type
_entity.pdbx_description
1 polymer ?
#
loop_
_entity_poly.entity_id
_entity_poly.type
_entity_poly.pdbx_seq_one_letter_code
_entity_poly.pdbx_strand_id
1 'polypeptide(L)'
;MRSLAAPTFAVALLLGASGCETEALATITVRVTTNYRAGSEFDEVRTELAEGESDASGPVARLQIWNVKASDDFAQGTEVAEFADVEPGNHVIAVRLLRRGTFVDEHAVIATVRGSITVPVSVTRVCTSHEDNCGDFRDDDCDGDTDCEDEDCFEQTCNGLCTEQGTCGATGNCEGGQPISCDDQNPCTDDSCDPARGCVHANNTNACNDGDACTEGDMCVGGSCGGTSVECDDGNACTADGCNPDSGCTHKNLDTECDDGAWCTGADRCDPGTGTCSLHPSPRCVGMPCSNKLMACVECGADADCGAQQIGAWTACGGFTDACDASGTQSRTVVTPRCVNNVCMTETAQQQQACVRGVPGEGGDCGGGGRYRCCGAICRDTFIDTSHCGGCNFACYPGQACFPTTKGVPACLCSNGFMCPSGVCRVGQPTDNNFCDCNSNAHCPAGKTCTEGSSGIDVCI
;
A
#
# COMPACT_ATOMS: atom_id res chain seq x y z
N MET A 1 -29.53 70.51 26.13
CA MET A 1 -29.62 71.34 24.90
C MET A 1 -28.45 72.31 24.89
N ARG A 2 -27.61 72.23 23.84
CA ARG A 2 -26.64 73.24 23.35
C ARG A 2 -25.43 73.53 24.26
N SER A 3 -24.18 73.63 23.79
CA SER A 3 -23.61 73.61 22.45
C SER A 3 -22.12 73.27 22.51
N LEU A 4 -21.64 72.56 21.49
CA LEU A 4 -20.25 72.32 21.13
C LEU A 4 -19.62 73.54 20.42
N ALA A 5 -18.28 73.47 20.31
CA ALA A 5 -17.32 74.18 19.42
C ALA A 5 -16.84 75.58 19.90
N ALA A 6 -15.55 75.98 19.78
CA ALA A 6 -14.47 75.57 18.89
C ALA A 6 -13.06 76.02 19.44
N PRO A 7 -11.93 75.59 18.82
CA PRO A 7 -10.56 75.63 19.36
C PRO A 7 -9.68 76.78 18.81
N THR A 8 -8.35 76.76 19.06
CA THR A 8 -7.21 76.86 18.08
C THR A 8 -5.94 77.56 18.65
N PHE A 9 -4.83 76.78 18.71
CA PHE A 9 -3.38 77.08 18.57
C PHE A 9 -2.57 78.08 19.45
N ALA A 10 -1.70 77.47 20.27
CA ALA A 10 -0.22 77.58 20.37
C ALA A 10 0.50 78.95 20.50
N VAL A 11 1.25 79.11 21.60
CA VAL A 11 2.59 79.77 21.63
C VAL A 11 3.49 79.08 22.66
N ALA A 12 4.76 78.99 22.29
CA ALA A 12 5.88 78.23 22.85
C ALA A 12 6.33 78.57 24.28
N LEU A 13 6.69 77.49 24.99
CA LEU A 13 7.96 77.24 25.67
C LEU A 13 8.73 78.46 26.24
N LEU A 14 8.66 78.64 27.55
CA LEU A 14 9.75 79.16 28.37
C LEU A 14 9.92 78.25 29.58
N LEU A 15 11.05 77.54 29.58
CA LEU A 15 11.56 76.68 30.63
C LEU A 15 11.72 77.47 31.93
N GLY A 16 10.73 77.37 32.81
CA GLY A 16 10.87 77.64 34.23
C GLY A 16 10.96 76.31 34.95
N ALA A 17 12.19 75.86 35.20
CA ALA A 17 12.46 74.76 36.11
C ALA A 17 12.01 75.17 37.53
N SER A 18 10.75 74.92 37.86
CA SER A 18 10.36 74.67 39.24
C SER A 18 11.02 73.34 39.61
N GLY A 19 12.03 73.40 40.48
CA GLY A 19 12.61 72.20 41.09
C GLY A 19 11.50 71.38 41.73
N CYS A 20 11.11 70.30 41.05
CA CYS A 20 10.60 69.13 41.72
C CYS A 20 11.85 68.48 42.28
N GLU A 21 12.00 68.44 43.61
CA GLU A 21 13.03 67.62 44.23
C GLU A 21 12.89 66.21 43.63
N THR A 22 13.94 65.72 42.99
CA THR A 22 14.03 64.30 42.68
C THR A 22 14.02 63.59 44.02
N GLU A 23 12.86 63.09 44.43
CA GLU A 23 12.73 62.25 45.62
C GLU A 23 13.81 61.17 45.53
N ALA A 24 14.75 61.18 46.47
CA ALA A 24 15.88 60.25 46.43
C ALA A 24 15.35 58.82 46.64
N LEU A 25 15.74 57.91 45.75
CA LEU A 25 15.42 56.49 45.94
C LEU A 25 16.00 55.98 47.26
N ALA A 26 15.23 55.17 47.97
CA ALA A 26 15.55 54.66 49.29
C ALA A 26 16.03 53.20 49.25
N THR A 27 16.67 52.77 50.33
CA THR A 27 16.96 51.36 50.60
C THR A 27 16.13 50.90 51.79
N ILE A 28 15.41 49.80 51.65
CA ILE A 28 14.72 49.12 52.75
C ILE A 28 15.56 47.92 53.18
N THR A 29 16.01 47.91 54.43
CA THR A 29 16.66 46.76 55.05
C THR A 29 15.67 46.07 56.00
N VAL A 30 15.45 44.76 55.87
CA VAL A 30 14.49 44.01 56.68
C VAL A 30 15.22 43.18 57.74
N ARG A 31 14.86 43.38 59.00
CA ARG A 31 15.40 42.61 60.14
C ARG A 31 14.31 41.76 60.76
N VAL A 32 14.53 40.46 60.84
CA VAL A 32 13.57 39.50 61.38
C VAL A 32 13.96 39.07 62.79
N THR A 33 13.00 39.14 63.71
CA THR A 33 13.12 38.57 65.05
C THR A 33 12.10 37.44 65.20
N THR A 34 12.52 36.30 65.74
CA THR A 34 11.63 35.15 65.93
C THR A 34 12.07 34.30 67.13
N ASN A 35 11.13 33.65 67.79
CA ASN A 35 11.37 32.63 68.82
C ASN A 35 11.43 31.20 68.25
N TYR A 36 11.18 31.01 66.95
CA TYR A 36 11.38 29.71 66.28
C TYR A 36 12.87 29.38 66.19
N ARG A 37 13.23 28.11 66.31
CA ARG A 37 14.61 27.61 66.27
C ARG A 37 15.10 27.49 64.83
N ALA A 38 16.08 28.34 64.49
CA ALA A 38 16.74 28.35 63.19
C ALA A 38 17.34 26.97 62.84
N GLY A 39 17.08 26.49 61.62
CA GLY A 39 17.60 25.24 61.09
C GLY A 39 16.86 23.97 61.54
N SER A 40 16.16 23.98 62.68
CA SER A 40 15.31 22.86 63.12
C SER A 40 13.84 23.05 62.76
N GLU A 41 13.30 24.25 63.00
CA GLU A 41 11.87 24.54 62.80
C GLU A 41 11.60 25.28 61.48
N PHE A 42 12.56 26.06 60.99
CA PHE A 42 12.54 26.67 59.66
C PHE A 42 13.96 26.68 59.07
N ASP A 43 14.07 26.54 57.75
CA ASP A 43 15.35 26.60 57.01
C ASP A 43 15.36 27.66 55.91
N GLU A 44 14.27 28.37 55.71
CA GLU A 44 14.15 29.44 54.72
C GLU A 44 13.33 30.60 55.30
N VAL A 45 13.80 31.84 55.08
CA VAL A 45 13.00 33.06 55.27
C VAL A 45 12.77 33.71 53.92
N ARG A 46 11.50 33.88 53.57
CA ARG A 46 11.08 34.54 52.34
C ARG A 46 10.56 35.93 52.66
N THR A 47 11.15 36.95 52.06
CA THR A 47 10.76 38.36 52.26
C THR A 47 10.25 38.94 50.95
N GLU A 48 8.98 39.35 50.97
CA GLU A 48 8.26 39.93 49.84
C GLU A 48 8.03 41.42 50.09
N LEU A 49 8.36 42.24 49.09
CA LEU A 49 8.07 43.68 49.06
C LEU A 49 7.00 43.94 48.00
N ALA A 50 5.92 44.59 48.40
CA ALA A 50 4.84 45.01 47.52
C ALA A 50 4.52 46.50 47.71
N GLU A 51 4.14 47.17 46.62
CA GLU A 51 3.66 48.55 46.63
C GLU A 51 2.17 48.57 47.00
N GLY A 52 1.74 49.42 47.94
CA GLY A 52 0.32 49.47 48.30
C GLY A 52 -0.02 50.37 49.50
N GLU A 53 -1.26 50.87 49.52
CA GLU A 53 -1.69 51.90 50.50
C GLU A 53 -2.50 51.35 51.70
N SER A 54 -3.05 50.12 51.71
CA SER A 54 -3.69 49.59 52.95
C SER A 54 -4.21 48.15 52.92
N ASP A 55 -4.16 47.42 51.81
CA ASP A 55 -4.59 46.02 51.74
C ASP A 55 -3.43 45.11 51.32
N ALA A 56 -3.16 44.07 52.10
CA ALA A 56 -2.03 43.15 51.95
C ALA A 56 -2.17 42.20 50.73
N SER A 57 -2.58 42.74 49.58
CA SER A 57 -2.93 42.00 48.37
C SER A 57 -2.64 42.79 47.09
N GLY A 58 -1.58 43.62 47.10
CA GLY A 58 -0.97 44.14 45.88
C GLY A 58 -0.14 43.05 45.15
N PRO A 59 0.10 43.18 43.83
CA PRO A 59 0.98 42.27 43.11
C PRO A 59 2.39 42.30 43.71
N VAL A 60 2.93 41.14 44.07
CA VAL A 60 4.28 40.99 44.64
C VAL A 60 5.29 41.59 43.65
N ALA A 61 5.95 42.69 44.05
CA ALA A 61 6.86 43.40 43.18
C ALA A 61 8.26 42.80 43.23
N ARG A 62 8.74 42.41 44.42
CA ARG A 62 10.13 41.94 44.63
C ARG A 62 10.22 40.91 45.75
N LEU A 63 11.05 39.88 45.57
CA LEU A 63 11.24 38.77 46.51
C LEU A 63 12.73 38.54 46.80
N GLN A 64 13.07 38.33 48.07
CA GLN A 64 14.39 37.84 48.50
C GLN A 64 14.24 36.62 49.41
N ILE A 65 15.18 35.68 49.29
CA ILE A 65 15.18 34.41 50.02
C ILE A 65 16.48 34.33 50.82
N TRP A 66 16.34 34.16 52.13
CA TRP A 66 17.44 33.87 53.04
C TRP A 66 17.44 32.39 53.40
N ASN A 67 18.53 31.69 53.07
CA ASN A 67 18.73 30.30 53.48
C ASN A 67 19.28 30.26 54.89
N VAL A 68 18.49 29.74 55.83
CA VAL A 68 18.78 29.79 57.27
C VAL A 68 19.73 28.66 57.66
N LYS A 69 20.78 29.00 58.39
CA LYS A 69 21.68 28.05 59.02
C LYS A 69 21.31 27.89 60.48
N ALA A 70 21.60 26.72 61.06
CA ALA A 70 21.41 26.47 62.48
C ALA A 70 22.23 27.40 63.40
N SER A 71 23.25 28.08 62.86
CA SER A 71 24.04 29.09 63.57
C SER A 71 23.47 30.51 63.51
N ASP A 72 22.44 30.75 62.69
CA ASP A 72 21.85 32.07 62.55
C ASP A 72 21.04 32.41 63.81
N ASP A 73 21.23 33.61 64.35
CA ASP A 73 20.57 34.05 65.58
C ASP A 73 19.53 35.12 65.28
N PHE A 74 18.26 34.73 65.31
CA PHE A 74 17.15 35.65 65.09
C PHE A 74 16.67 36.33 66.38
N ALA A 75 17.24 36.02 67.55
CA ALA A 75 16.77 36.57 68.82
C ALA A 75 16.99 38.10 68.95
N GLN A 76 17.97 38.65 68.24
CA GLN A 76 18.32 40.08 68.28
C GLN A 76 18.00 40.84 66.99
N GLY A 77 17.24 40.24 66.07
CA GLY A 77 16.92 40.83 64.77
C GLY A 77 18.02 40.62 63.74
N THR A 78 17.90 39.54 62.95
CA THR A 78 18.80 39.22 61.84
C THR A 78 18.35 39.90 60.56
N GLU A 79 19.29 40.50 59.85
CA GLU A 79 19.04 41.12 58.56
C GLU A 79 18.92 40.05 57.46
N VAL A 80 17.73 39.92 56.88
CA VAL A 80 17.41 38.83 55.92
C VAL A 80 17.23 39.31 54.49
N ALA A 81 16.95 40.60 54.29
CA ALA A 81 16.69 41.17 52.97
C ALA A 81 17.07 42.65 52.92
N GLU A 82 17.51 43.08 51.74
CA GLU A 82 17.79 44.49 51.41
C GLU A 82 17.25 44.82 50.02
N PHE A 83 16.32 45.77 49.95
CA PHE A 83 15.73 46.26 48.71
C PHE A 83 16.24 47.68 48.44
N ALA A 84 17.20 47.81 47.52
CA ALA A 84 17.65 49.10 46.99
C ALA A 84 16.67 49.67 45.96
N ASP A 85 16.80 50.95 45.65
CA ASP A 85 16.05 51.66 44.60
C ASP A 85 14.52 51.67 44.81
N VAL A 86 14.08 51.88 46.05
CA VAL A 86 12.66 51.90 46.41
C VAL A 86 12.12 53.33 46.39
N GLU A 87 10.99 53.52 45.70
CA GLU A 87 10.31 54.82 45.65
C GLU A 87 9.71 55.19 47.02
N PRO A 88 9.74 56.48 47.41
CA PRO A 88 9.05 56.93 48.61
C PRO A 88 7.54 56.67 48.52
N GLY A 89 6.96 56.20 49.62
CA GLY A 89 5.57 55.75 49.65
C GLY A 89 5.33 54.71 50.74
N ASN A 90 4.10 54.18 50.81
CA ASN A 90 3.78 53.05 51.67
C ASN A 90 4.08 51.74 50.95
N HIS A 91 4.76 50.83 51.65
CA HIS A 91 5.12 49.50 51.15
C HIS A 91 4.70 48.43 52.15
N VAL A 92 4.21 47.30 51.65
CA VAL A 92 3.92 46.11 52.44
C VAL A 92 5.15 45.20 52.39
N ILE A 93 5.63 44.80 53.56
CA ILE A 93 6.73 43.86 53.71
C ILE A 93 6.19 42.63 54.40
N ALA A 94 6.10 41.52 53.66
CA ALA A 94 5.67 40.23 54.19
C ALA A 94 6.88 39.32 54.39
N VAL A 95 7.00 38.75 55.59
CA VAL A 95 8.03 37.77 55.95
C VAL A 95 7.34 36.45 56.21
N ARG A 96 7.77 35.40 55.51
CA ARG A 96 7.28 34.02 55.67
C ARG A 96 8.45 33.13 56.11
N LEU A 97 8.22 32.31 57.13
CA LEU A 97 9.13 31.25 57.53
C LEU A 97 8.72 29.96 56.83
N LEU A 98 9.68 29.22 56.27
CA LEU A 98 9.44 27.95 55.59
C LEU A 98 10.39 26.86 56.09
N ARG A 99 9.91 25.62 56.03
CA ARG A 99 10.68 24.41 56.31
C ARG A 99 10.60 23.47 55.12
N ARG A 100 11.71 23.26 54.43
CA ARG A 100 11.79 22.40 53.22
C ARG A 100 10.72 22.74 52.17
N GLY A 101 10.41 24.03 52.03
CA GLY A 101 9.38 24.55 51.12
C GLY A 101 7.96 24.53 51.66
N THR A 102 7.71 23.98 52.85
CA THR A 102 6.41 24.04 53.53
C THR A 102 6.31 25.31 54.35
N PHE A 103 5.16 25.98 54.29
CA PHE A 103 4.84 27.18 55.09
C PHE A 103 4.84 26.87 56.59
N VAL A 104 5.51 27.70 57.39
CA VAL A 104 5.53 27.61 58.87
C VAL A 104 4.70 28.73 59.47
N ASP A 105 5.05 29.99 59.19
CA ASP A 105 4.39 31.16 59.79
C ASP A 105 4.62 32.42 58.93
N GLU A 106 3.83 33.47 59.12
CA GLU A 106 4.00 34.76 58.44
C GLU A 106 3.70 35.98 59.31
N HIS A 107 4.35 37.08 58.98
CA HIS A 107 3.95 38.40 59.47
C HIS A 107 4.17 39.46 58.39
N ALA A 108 3.21 40.36 58.24
CA ALA A 108 3.29 41.46 57.29
C ALA A 108 3.19 42.80 58.01
N VAL A 109 4.02 43.76 57.60
CA VAL A 109 4.01 45.13 58.13
C VAL A 109 3.90 46.14 57.00
N ILE A 110 3.28 47.28 57.27
CA ILE A 110 3.25 48.42 56.35
C ILE A 110 4.32 49.41 56.82
N ALA A 111 5.25 49.75 55.92
CA ALA A 111 6.31 50.72 56.17
C ALA A 111 6.17 51.94 55.26
N THR A 112 6.16 53.15 55.86
CA THR A 112 6.18 54.41 55.12
C THR A 112 7.63 54.83 54.84
N VAL A 113 8.03 54.78 53.59
CA VAL A 113 9.38 55.10 53.11
C VAL A 113 9.46 56.57 52.73
N ARG A 114 10.35 57.32 53.39
CA ARG A 114 10.68 58.73 53.07
C ARG A 114 12.19 58.94 52.82
N GLY A 115 12.92 57.84 52.74
CA GLY A 115 14.39 57.74 52.77
C GLY A 115 14.76 56.31 53.17
N SER A 116 16.05 55.95 53.18
CA SER A 116 16.47 54.60 53.55
C SER A 116 16.08 54.26 54.99
N ILE A 117 15.43 53.11 55.20
CA ILE A 117 14.91 52.66 56.49
C ILE A 117 15.28 51.21 56.77
N THR A 118 15.34 50.87 58.05
CA THR A 118 15.38 49.48 58.52
C THR A 118 14.03 49.12 59.12
N VAL A 119 13.42 48.05 58.64
CA VAL A 119 12.09 47.59 59.07
C VAL A 119 12.25 46.32 59.91
N PRO A 120 11.98 46.39 61.22
CA PRO A 120 11.91 45.20 62.06
C PRO A 120 10.58 44.46 61.82
N VAL A 121 10.65 43.16 61.60
CA VAL A 121 9.49 42.26 61.48
C VAL A 121 9.64 41.17 62.53
N SER A 122 8.66 41.02 63.40
CA SER A 122 8.65 39.96 64.42
C SER A 122 7.68 38.87 64.00
N VAL A 123 8.20 37.68 63.72
CA VAL A 123 7.38 36.48 63.45
C VAL A 123 7.50 35.59 64.68
N THR A 124 6.61 35.80 65.65
CA THR A 124 6.62 35.07 66.92
C THR A 124 5.37 34.23 67.03
N ARG A 125 5.52 32.98 67.48
CA ARG A 125 4.39 32.10 67.76
C ARG A 125 3.49 32.75 68.80
N VAL A 126 2.17 32.70 68.58
CA VAL A 126 1.18 33.15 69.58
C VAL A 126 0.95 31.99 70.53
N CYS A 127 1.69 31.96 71.63
CA CYS A 127 1.45 31.03 72.73
C CYS A 127 0.25 31.56 73.54
N THR A 128 -0.86 30.84 73.56
CA THR A 128 -1.92 31.08 74.55
C THR A 128 -1.50 30.47 75.88
N SER A 129 -1.96 31.01 77.01
CA SER A 129 -1.68 30.45 78.34
C SER A 129 -2.59 29.25 78.67
N HIS A 130 -3.06 28.55 77.64
CA HIS A 130 -4.01 27.45 77.67
C HIS A 130 -3.98 26.75 76.30
N GLU A 131 -3.80 25.43 76.31
CA GLU A 131 -4.02 24.51 75.18
C GLU A 131 -5.50 24.56 74.75
N ASP A 132 -5.82 25.30 73.69
CA ASP A 132 -7.19 25.41 73.18
C ASP A 132 -7.62 24.16 72.37
N ASN A 133 -6.70 23.23 72.06
CA ASN A 133 -6.89 22.12 71.11
C ASN A 133 -6.29 20.76 71.56
N CYS A 134 -6.67 20.28 72.75
CA CYS A 134 -6.25 18.96 73.22
C CYS A 134 -6.54 17.82 72.21
N GLY A 135 -5.49 17.09 71.80
CA GLY A 135 -5.58 15.85 71.04
C GLY A 135 -5.06 15.88 69.61
N ASP A 136 -4.19 16.82 69.24
CA ASP A 136 -3.57 16.93 67.90
C ASP A 136 -2.03 16.74 67.88
N PHE A 137 -1.44 16.40 69.03
CA PHE A 137 -0.02 16.18 69.33
C PHE A 137 0.87 17.42 69.15
N ARG A 138 0.31 18.63 69.23
CA ARG A 138 1.07 19.87 69.22
C ARG A 138 1.32 20.38 70.65
N ASP A 139 2.26 21.31 70.73
CA ASP A 139 2.65 22.08 71.91
C ASP A 139 2.21 23.52 71.60
N ASP A 140 0.90 23.73 71.64
CA ASP A 140 0.21 24.96 71.25
C ASP A 140 0.40 26.05 72.33
N ASP A 141 0.71 25.67 73.56
CA ASP A 141 1.04 26.58 74.67
C ASP A 141 2.56 26.85 74.84
N CYS A 142 3.41 26.05 74.17
CA CYS A 142 4.87 26.17 74.09
C CYS A 142 5.61 25.99 75.42
N ASP A 143 5.04 25.23 76.36
CA ASP A 143 5.69 24.91 77.62
C ASP A 143 6.68 23.74 77.53
N GLY A 144 6.60 22.98 76.42
CA GLY A 144 7.49 21.88 76.09
C GLY A 144 6.91 20.49 76.32
N ASP A 145 5.68 20.39 76.83
CA ASP A 145 4.90 19.17 76.95
C ASP A 145 3.86 19.10 75.82
N THR A 146 3.49 17.90 75.38
CA THR A 146 2.48 17.71 74.30
C THR A 146 1.28 16.97 74.87
N ASP A 147 0.07 17.49 74.69
CA ASP A 147 -1.27 16.91 74.96
C ASP A 147 -1.43 16.04 76.22
N CYS A 148 -0.83 14.84 76.23
CA CYS A 148 -0.99 13.82 77.25
C CYS A 148 0.00 13.96 78.42
N GLU A 149 1.04 14.77 78.26
CA GLU A 149 2.00 15.13 79.30
C GLU A 149 1.71 16.51 79.92
N ASP A 150 0.82 17.30 79.30
CA ASP A 150 0.43 18.66 79.72
C ASP A 150 -0.66 18.63 80.81
N GLU A 151 -0.48 19.43 81.88
CA GLU A 151 -1.41 19.54 83.01
C GLU A 151 -2.72 20.30 82.65
N ASP A 152 -2.77 21.01 81.52
CA ASP A 152 -3.87 21.87 81.10
C ASP A 152 -4.95 21.14 80.25
N CYS A 153 -4.69 19.90 79.81
CA CYS A 153 -5.65 19.08 79.04
C CYS A 153 -6.50 18.14 79.92
N PHE A 154 -7.75 18.54 80.20
CA PHE A 154 -8.64 17.84 81.15
C PHE A 154 -9.55 16.73 80.55
N GLU A 155 -9.68 16.63 79.21
CA GLU A 155 -10.48 15.55 78.58
C GLU A 155 -9.61 14.40 78.04
N GLN A 156 -9.85 13.21 78.60
CA GLN A 156 -9.05 11.97 78.53
C GLN A 156 -8.98 11.28 77.16
N THR A 157 -9.32 11.97 76.07
CA THR A 157 -9.32 11.39 74.73
C THR A 157 -8.15 11.90 73.93
N CYS A 158 -7.34 10.97 73.41
CA CYS A 158 -6.23 11.28 72.52
C CYS A 158 -6.53 10.68 71.14
N ASN A 159 -6.53 11.50 70.11
CA ASN A 159 -6.67 11.07 68.73
C ASN A 159 -5.35 11.31 68.01
N GLY A 160 -4.51 10.29 67.92
CA GLY A 160 -3.33 10.36 67.06
C GLY A 160 -3.72 10.38 65.58
N LEU A 161 -2.82 10.87 64.73
CA LEU A 161 -3.00 10.87 63.26
C LEU A 161 -3.28 9.49 62.65
N CYS A 162 -3.07 8.41 63.41
CA CYS A 162 -3.28 7.03 63.00
C CYS A 162 -4.25 6.22 63.87
N THR A 163 -4.82 6.85 64.90
CA THR A 163 -5.64 6.16 65.89
C THR A 163 -6.79 7.06 66.30
N GLU A 164 -8.01 6.57 66.19
CA GLU A 164 -9.19 7.23 66.73
C GLU A 164 -9.60 6.59 68.05
N GLN A 165 -10.27 7.37 68.91
CA GLN A 165 -10.85 6.91 70.18
C GLN A 165 -9.79 6.39 71.19
N GLY A 166 -8.58 6.95 71.16
CA GLY A 166 -7.55 6.65 72.15
C GLY A 166 -7.86 7.29 73.51
N THR A 167 -7.29 6.72 74.57
CA THR A 167 -7.38 7.24 75.94
C THR A 167 -6.01 7.48 76.53
N CYS A 168 -5.82 8.55 77.29
CA CYS A 168 -4.54 8.82 77.93
C CYS A 168 -4.25 7.79 79.02
N GLY A 169 -3.15 7.04 78.87
CA GLY A 169 -2.65 6.07 79.83
C GLY A 169 -2.00 6.75 81.04
N ALA A 170 -1.83 6.00 82.14
CA ALA A 170 -1.32 6.52 83.41
C ALA A 170 0.13 7.04 83.38
N THR A 171 0.84 6.86 82.26
CA THR A 171 2.21 7.36 82.05
C THR A 171 2.27 8.51 81.02
N GLY A 172 1.15 9.14 80.68
CA GLY A 172 1.10 10.23 79.70
C GLY A 172 1.19 9.78 78.24
N ASN A 173 1.03 8.48 77.96
CA ASN A 173 1.02 7.96 76.59
C ASN A 173 -0.41 7.69 76.12
N CYS A 174 -0.70 7.92 74.83
CA CYS A 174 -1.98 7.56 74.25
C CYS A 174 -2.12 6.01 74.13
N GLU A 175 -3.08 5.43 74.85
CA GLU A 175 -3.35 3.99 74.89
C GLU A 175 -4.74 3.65 74.32
N GLY A 176 -4.84 2.57 73.53
CA GLY A 176 -6.13 1.90 73.26
C GLY A 176 -6.96 2.37 72.06
N GLY A 177 -6.42 3.16 71.11
CA GLY A 177 -7.17 3.61 69.93
C GLY A 177 -7.40 2.54 68.85
N GLN A 178 -8.50 2.64 68.11
CA GLN A 178 -8.72 1.87 66.88
C GLN A 178 -7.84 2.42 65.75
N PRO A 179 -7.15 1.58 64.96
CA PRO A 179 -6.41 2.04 63.79
C PRO A 179 -7.37 2.69 62.80
N ILE A 180 -7.06 3.91 62.33
CA ILE A 180 -7.84 4.50 61.25
C ILE A 180 -7.60 3.73 59.94
N SER A 181 -8.62 3.61 59.10
CA SER A 181 -8.48 3.04 57.77
C SER A 181 -7.92 4.10 56.82
N CYS A 182 -6.70 3.89 56.34
CA CYS A 182 -6.07 4.73 55.32
C CYS A 182 -6.34 4.27 53.88
N ASP A 183 -7.34 3.40 53.67
CA ASP A 183 -7.71 2.92 52.33
C ASP A 183 -8.25 4.06 51.46
N ASP A 184 -7.49 4.47 50.45
CA ASP A 184 -7.90 5.50 49.48
C ASP A 184 -8.62 4.92 48.25
N GLN A 185 -8.86 3.61 48.24
CA GLN A 185 -9.47 2.83 47.15
C GLN A 185 -8.67 2.87 45.84
N ASN A 186 -7.42 3.32 45.86
CA ASN A 186 -6.55 3.29 44.70
C ASN A 186 -5.73 1.98 44.70
N PRO A 187 -5.92 1.08 43.73
CA PRO A 187 -5.15 -0.17 43.66
C PRO A 187 -3.64 0.06 43.44
N CYS A 188 -3.25 1.28 43.05
CA CYS A 188 -1.87 1.65 42.77
C CYS A 188 -1.12 2.30 43.93
N THR A 189 -1.69 2.26 45.12
CA THR A 189 -1.07 2.71 46.35
C THR A 189 -1.06 1.58 47.37
N ASP A 190 0.03 1.51 48.13
CA ASP A 190 0.10 0.71 49.34
C ASP A 190 -0.19 1.65 50.52
N ASP A 191 -1.37 1.48 51.12
CA ASP A 191 -1.84 2.34 52.19
C ASP A 191 -1.24 1.95 53.52
N SER A 192 -0.72 2.95 54.22
CA SER A 192 -0.26 2.79 55.59
C SER A 192 -0.50 4.07 56.39
N CYS A 193 -0.40 3.96 57.71
CA CYS A 193 -0.49 5.12 58.58
C CYS A 193 0.85 5.38 59.25
N ASP A 194 1.41 6.55 58.98
CA ASP A 194 2.64 7.05 59.61
C ASP A 194 2.26 7.85 60.86
N PRO A 195 2.68 7.47 62.07
CA PRO A 195 2.29 8.15 63.31
C PRO A 195 2.59 9.66 63.37
N ALA A 196 3.52 10.17 62.55
CA ALA A 196 3.88 11.58 62.49
C ALA A 196 3.25 12.34 61.30
N ARG A 197 2.74 11.64 60.29
CA ARG A 197 2.20 12.24 59.05
C ARG A 197 0.74 11.88 58.77
N GLY A 198 0.18 10.92 59.50
CA GLY A 198 -1.13 10.35 59.23
C GLY A 198 -1.11 9.37 58.06
N CYS A 199 -2.22 9.30 57.32
CA CYS A 199 -2.33 8.41 56.17
C CYS A 199 -1.30 8.74 55.09
N VAL A 200 -0.59 7.71 54.64
CA VAL A 200 0.41 7.76 53.58
C VAL A 200 0.09 6.69 52.55
N HIS A 201 0.05 7.10 51.28
CA HIS A 201 -0.33 6.26 50.14
C HIS A 201 0.89 6.13 49.23
N ALA A 202 1.66 5.04 49.38
CA ALA A 202 2.91 4.87 48.64
C ALA A 202 2.64 4.23 47.27
N ASN A 203 3.01 4.90 46.19
CA ASN A 203 2.85 4.35 44.83
C ASN A 203 3.52 2.97 44.70
N ASN A 204 2.76 1.97 44.25
CA ASN A 204 3.26 0.63 43.97
C ASN A 204 3.40 0.37 42.46
N THR A 205 3.82 -0.85 42.10
CA THR A 205 3.99 -1.29 40.69
C THR A 205 3.24 -2.58 40.40
N ASN A 206 2.14 -2.82 41.12
CA ASN A 206 1.35 -4.03 40.97
C ASN A 206 0.51 -4.00 39.69
N ALA A 207 -0.02 -5.16 39.31
CA ALA A 207 -1.03 -5.24 38.26
C ALA A 207 -2.32 -4.59 38.75
N CYS A 208 -3.00 -3.87 37.85
CA CYS A 208 -4.25 -3.19 38.14
C CYS A 208 -5.23 -3.35 36.97
N ASN A 209 -6.34 -2.62 36.97
CA ASN A 209 -7.27 -2.54 35.85
C ASN A 209 -7.66 -1.06 35.69
N ASP A 210 -7.34 -0.45 34.56
CA ASP A 210 -7.62 0.97 34.31
C ASP A 210 -9.05 1.21 33.78
N GLY A 211 -9.79 0.13 33.54
CA GLY A 211 -11.16 0.12 33.04
C GLY A 211 -11.28 0.36 31.54
N ASP A 212 -10.17 0.51 30.82
CA ASP A 212 -10.15 0.78 29.39
C ASP A 212 -9.93 -0.53 28.61
N ALA A 213 -10.94 -0.97 27.87
CA ALA A 213 -10.83 -2.15 27.01
C ALA A 213 -9.85 -1.98 25.83
N CYS A 214 -9.31 -0.76 25.64
CA CYS A 214 -8.31 -0.42 24.65
C CYS A 214 -6.88 -0.50 25.16
N THR A 215 -6.68 -0.86 26.43
CA THR A 215 -5.37 -1.11 27.00
C THR A 215 -5.25 -2.59 27.39
N GLU A 216 -4.01 -3.08 27.36
CA GLU A 216 -3.66 -4.39 27.88
C GLU A 216 -2.43 -4.29 28.79
N GLY A 217 -2.31 -5.25 29.70
CA GLY A 217 -1.16 -5.34 30.60
C GLY A 217 -1.10 -4.22 31.64
N ASP A 218 -2.25 -3.76 32.14
CA ASP A 218 -2.34 -2.61 33.04
C ASP A 218 -1.48 -2.79 34.29
N MET A 219 -0.66 -1.78 34.55
CA MET A 219 0.25 -1.73 35.69
C MET A 219 0.22 -0.36 36.35
N CYS A 220 0.49 -0.36 37.64
CA CYS A 220 0.62 0.86 38.41
C CYS A 220 1.92 1.57 38.08
N VAL A 221 1.82 2.83 37.63
CA VAL A 221 2.95 3.71 37.34
C VAL A 221 2.68 5.09 37.91
N GLY A 222 3.49 5.51 38.88
CA GLY A 222 3.36 6.85 39.47
C GLY A 222 2.05 7.10 40.23
N GLY A 223 1.40 6.04 40.74
CA GLY A 223 0.14 6.14 41.50
C GLY A 223 -1.12 6.09 40.64
N SER A 224 -0.98 5.86 39.34
CA SER A 224 -2.11 5.68 38.41
C SER A 224 -2.01 4.33 37.71
N CYS A 225 -3.17 3.73 37.47
CA CYS A 225 -3.27 2.51 36.67
C CYS A 225 -3.28 2.88 35.18
N GLY A 226 -2.49 2.18 34.38
CA GLY A 226 -2.55 2.31 32.93
C GLY A 226 -1.90 1.13 32.22
N GLY A 227 -2.41 0.78 31.04
CA GLY A 227 -1.84 -0.26 30.18
C GLY A 227 -1.24 0.27 28.88
N THR A 228 -0.86 -0.67 28.02
CA THR A 228 -0.41 -0.39 26.65
C THR A 228 -1.57 -0.47 25.68
N SER A 229 -1.65 0.47 24.74
CA SER A 229 -2.71 0.48 23.72
C SER A 229 -2.74 -0.83 22.92
N VAL A 230 -3.94 -1.40 22.79
CA VAL A 230 -4.22 -2.53 21.91
C VAL A 230 -4.23 -2.06 20.46
N GLU A 231 -3.62 -2.83 19.57
CA GLU A 231 -3.70 -2.59 18.12
C GLU A 231 -4.99 -3.19 17.56
N CYS A 232 -5.91 -2.34 17.11
CA CYS A 232 -7.22 -2.75 16.59
C CYS A 232 -7.28 -2.88 15.06
N ASP A 233 -6.13 -2.92 14.37
CA ASP A 233 -6.09 -3.11 12.91
C ASP A 233 -6.51 -4.56 12.56
N ASP A 234 -7.62 -4.72 11.83
CA ASP A 234 -8.09 -6.03 11.34
C ASP A 234 -7.53 -6.40 9.95
N GLY A 235 -6.71 -5.53 9.37
CA GLY A 235 -6.12 -5.68 8.05
C GLY A 235 -7.10 -5.49 6.89
N ASN A 236 -8.33 -5.05 7.15
CA ASN A 236 -9.33 -4.82 6.12
C ASN A 236 -9.40 -3.33 5.75
N ALA A 237 -9.00 -3.01 4.52
CA ALA A 237 -9.06 -1.63 4.00
C ALA A 237 -10.47 -1.02 3.93
N CYS A 238 -11.51 -1.85 4.09
CA CYS A 238 -12.91 -1.43 4.10
C CYS A 238 -13.52 -1.21 5.48
N THR A 239 -12.72 -1.28 6.53
CA THR A 239 -13.11 -0.93 7.89
C THR A 239 -12.27 0.25 8.36
N ALA A 240 -12.90 1.15 9.12
CA ALA A 240 -12.20 2.09 9.95
C ALA A 240 -12.07 1.46 11.33
N ASP A 241 -10.83 1.13 11.67
CA ASP A 241 -10.48 0.60 12.96
C ASP A 241 -10.48 1.71 14.00
N GLY A 242 -11.05 1.38 15.15
CA GLY A 242 -11.03 2.25 16.31
C GLY A 242 -11.21 1.42 17.55
N CYS A 243 -10.84 1.99 18.67
CA CYS A 243 -11.05 1.34 19.95
C CYS A 243 -12.04 2.13 20.79
N ASN A 244 -13.02 1.43 21.36
CA ASN A 244 -13.98 1.97 22.30
C ASN A 244 -13.58 1.52 23.71
N PRO A 245 -13.35 2.45 24.66
CA PRO A 245 -12.93 2.10 26.02
C PRO A 245 -13.87 1.14 26.75
N ASP A 246 -15.15 1.09 26.42
CA ASP A 246 -16.12 0.21 27.08
C ASP A 246 -16.19 -1.19 26.44
N SER A 247 -15.90 -1.31 25.14
CA SER A 247 -16.20 -2.51 24.34
C SER A 247 -15.00 -3.11 23.61
N GLY A 248 -13.84 -2.44 23.64
CA GLY A 248 -12.61 -2.82 22.95
C GLY A 248 -12.64 -2.45 21.46
N CYS A 249 -11.91 -3.22 20.65
CA CYS A 249 -11.76 -2.97 19.23
C CYS A 249 -13.08 -2.97 18.46
N THR A 250 -13.21 -2.01 17.55
CA THR A 250 -14.36 -1.80 16.68
C THR A 250 -13.88 -1.60 15.25
N HIS A 251 -14.62 -2.17 14.29
CA HIS A 251 -14.29 -2.11 12.86
C HIS A 251 -15.51 -1.59 12.12
N LYS A 252 -15.51 -0.30 11.78
CA LYS A 252 -16.68 0.33 11.14
C LYS A 252 -16.55 0.26 9.63
N ASN A 253 -17.49 -0.44 8.99
CA ASN A 253 -17.55 -0.51 7.52
C ASN A 253 -17.54 0.89 6.88
N LEU A 254 -16.70 1.04 5.88
CA LEU A 254 -16.52 2.25 5.11
C LEU A 254 -17.30 2.22 3.79
N ASP A 255 -17.44 3.40 3.19
CA ASP A 255 -18.02 3.62 1.87
C ASP A 255 -17.00 4.37 0.99
N THR A 256 -15.74 3.96 1.08
CA THR A 256 -14.58 4.57 0.42
C THR A 256 -14.07 3.68 -0.72
N GLU A 257 -13.14 4.20 -1.51
CA GLU A 257 -12.43 3.40 -2.51
C GLU A 257 -11.60 2.31 -1.81
N CYS A 258 -11.51 1.15 -2.46
CA CYS A 258 -10.65 0.04 -2.08
C CYS A 258 -10.05 -0.60 -3.34
N ASP A 259 -9.23 -1.63 -3.17
CA ASP A 259 -8.67 -2.43 -4.25
C ASP A 259 -8.80 -3.91 -3.88
N ASP A 260 -9.60 -4.67 -4.63
CA ASP A 260 -9.76 -6.12 -4.41
C ASP A 260 -8.73 -6.95 -5.22
N GLY A 261 -7.82 -6.28 -5.91
CA GLY A 261 -6.82 -6.87 -6.79
C GLY A 261 -7.35 -7.28 -8.16
N ALA A 262 -8.63 -7.05 -8.46
CA ALA A 262 -9.28 -7.37 -9.73
C ALA A 262 -9.46 -6.12 -10.59
N TRP A 263 -8.40 -5.72 -11.28
CA TRP A 263 -8.41 -4.54 -12.15
C TRP A 263 -9.57 -4.49 -13.19
N CYS A 264 -10.01 -5.67 -13.69
CA CYS A 264 -11.04 -5.77 -14.71
C CYS A 264 -12.46 -5.42 -14.26
N THR A 265 -12.71 -5.35 -12.95
CA THR A 265 -14.06 -5.22 -12.41
C THR A 265 -14.47 -3.80 -12.06
N GLY A 266 -13.67 -2.80 -12.43
CA GLY A 266 -14.01 -1.39 -12.26
C GLY A 266 -13.13 -0.69 -11.22
N ALA A 267 -13.62 0.42 -10.66
CA ALA A 267 -13.05 0.98 -9.44
C ALA A 267 -13.79 0.33 -8.27
N ASP A 268 -13.05 -0.25 -7.33
CA ASP A 268 -13.65 -0.99 -6.22
C ASP A 268 -14.08 -0.02 -5.12
N ARG A 269 -15.16 -0.38 -4.45
CA ARG A 269 -15.70 0.43 -3.37
C ARG A 269 -16.09 -0.49 -2.22
N CYS A 270 -15.85 0.01 -1.02
CA CYS A 270 -16.29 -0.70 0.17
C CYS A 270 -17.81 -0.71 0.23
N ASP A 271 -18.38 -1.89 0.47
CA ASP A 271 -19.80 -2.04 0.73
C ASP A 271 -20.08 -1.69 2.20
N PRO A 272 -20.83 -0.61 2.49
CA PRO A 272 -21.10 -0.20 3.87
C PRO A 272 -21.96 -1.22 4.64
N GLY A 273 -22.72 -2.08 3.96
CA GLY A 273 -23.54 -3.13 4.56
C GLY A 273 -22.75 -4.37 4.95
N THR A 274 -21.70 -4.72 4.20
CA THR A 274 -20.94 -5.96 4.40
C THR A 274 -19.51 -5.75 4.87
N GLY A 275 -18.93 -4.56 4.71
CA GLY A 275 -17.53 -4.28 5.04
C GLY A 275 -16.54 -4.93 4.08
N THR A 276 -17.03 -5.43 2.94
CA THR A 276 -16.20 -6.08 1.93
C THR A 276 -15.87 -5.13 0.80
N CYS A 277 -14.66 -5.26 0.26
CA CYS A 277 -14.31 -4.59 -0.99
C CYS A 277 -15.04 -5.30 -2.14
N SER A 278 -15.96 -4.61 -2.82
CA SER A 278 -16.81 -5.22 -3.86
C SER A 278 -17.10 -4.26 -5.03
N LEU A 279 -17.53 -4.87 -6.13
CA LEU A 279 -17.50 -4.33 -7.49
C LEU A 279 -18.45 -3.16 -7.77
N HIS A 280 -18.02 -2.24 -8.62
CA HIS A 280 -18.91 -1.35 -9.38
C HIS A 280 -19.01 -1.80 -10.85
N PRO A 281 -20.21 -1.99 -11.42
CA PRO A 281 -20.47 -2.77 -12.64
C PRO A 281 -19.99 -2.16 -13.98
N SER A 282 -19.05 -1.23 -13.97
CA SER A 282 -18.48 -0.65 -15.19
C SER A 282 -17.21 -1.42 -15.58
N PRO A 283 -17.23 -2.26 -16.63
CA PRO A 283 -16.00 -2.84 -17.15
C PRO A 283 -15.08 -1.70 -17.63
N ARG A 284 -13.85 -1.66 -17.10
CA ARG A 284 -12.85 -0.64 -17.49
C ARG A 284 -12.53 -0.68 -18.99
N CYS A 285 -12.77 -1.81 -19.64
CA CYS A 285 -12.53 -2.04 -21.05
C CYS A 285 -13.87 -2.10 -21.81
N VAL A 286 -14.21 -1.00 -22.49
CA VAL A 286 -15.39 -0.96 -23.37
C VAL A 286 -15.02 -1.58 -24.71
N GLY A 287 -15.58 -2.75 -25.02
CA GLY A 287 -15.41 -3.41 -26.32
C GLY A 287 -14.05 -4.08 -26.53
N MET A 288 -13.24 -4.23 -25.48
CA MET A 288 -11.97 -4.98 -25.51
C MET A 288 -11.91 -5.97 -24.36
N PRO A 289 -11.27 -7.14 -24.54
CA PRO A 289 -10.99 -8.04 -23.43
C PRO A 289 -10.05 -7.39 -22.40
N CYS A 290 -10.14 -7.87 -21.17
CA CYS A 290 -9.44 -7.32 -20.03
C CYS A 290 -8.53 -8.37 -19.38
N SER A 291 -7.34 -7.94 -18.92
CA SER A 291 -6.38 -8.81 -18.25
C SER A 291 -6.07 -8.32 -16.83
N ASN A 292 -6.52 -9.05 -15.80
CA ASN A 292 -6.17 -8.79 -14.40
C ASN A 292 -4.65 -8.91 -14.16
N LYS A 293 -3.98 -9.80 -14.89
CA LYS A 293 -2.53 -10.02 -14.77
C LYS A 293 -1.71 -8.83 -15.29
N LEU A 294 -2.20 -8.15 -16.32
CA LEU A 294 -1.53 -6.98 -16.91
C LEU A 294 -2.10 -5.65 -16.43
N MET A 295 -3.20 -5.68 -15.68
CA MET A 295 -3.95 -4.50 -15.25
C MET A 295 -4.24 -3.56 -16.43
N ALA A 296 -4.65 -4.14 -17.56
CA ALA A 296 -4.81 -3.43 -18.83
C ALA A 296 -5.90 -4.04 -19.72
N CYS A 297 -6.47 -3.20 -20.58
CA CYS A 297 -7.25 -3.66 -21.73
C CYS A 297 -6.29 -4.23 -22.77
N VAL A 298 -6.64 -5.39 -23.29
CA VAL A 298 -5.85 -6.12 -24.27
C VAL A 298 -6.64 -6.29 -25.56
N GLU A 299 -5.94 -6.51 -26.67
CA GLU A 299 -6.62 -6.78 -27.94
C GLU A 299 -7.28 -8.16 -27.94
N CYS A 300 -6.69 -9.13 -27.23
CA CYS A 300 -7.19 -10.49 -27.15
C CYS A 300 -6.75 -11.22 -25.87
N GLY A 301 -7.60 -12.12 -25.39
CA GLY A 301 -7.23 -13.20 -24.47
C GLY A 301 -7.15 -14.56 -25.17
N ALA A 302 -7.80 -14.70 -26.32
CA ALA A 302 -7.79 -15.90 -27.16
C ALA A 302 -7.83 -15.55 -28.66
N ASP A 303 -7.49 -16.51 -29.52
CA ASP A 303 -7.50 -16.33 -30.99
C ASP A 303 -8.86 -15.86 -31.54
N ALA A 304 -9.97 -16.23 -30.88
CA ALA A 304 -11.32 -15.86 -31.28
C ALA A 304 -11.60 -14.35 -31.16
N ASP A 305 -10.89 -13.64 -30.27
CA ASP A 305 -11.06 -12.20 -30.08
C ASP A 305 -10.51 -11.39 -31.26
N CYS A 306 -9.56 -11.97 -32.01
CA CYS A 306 -8.89 -11.34 -33.15
C CYS A 306 -9.66 -11.46 -34.48
N GLY A 307 -10.88 -11.98 -34.44
CA GLY A 307 -11.78 -12.08 -35.59
C GLY A 307 -11.69 -13.41 -36.35
N ALA A 308 -12.40 -13.47 -37.48
CA ALA A 308 -12.53 -14.69 -38.26
C ALA A 308 -11.38 -14.88 -39.27
N GLN A 309 -10.98 -16.13 -39.48
CA GLN A 309 -10.03 -16.53 -40.51
C GLN A 309 -10.49 -16.09 -41.91
N GLN A 310 -9.60 -15.47 -42.68
CA GLN A 310 -9.85 -15.04 -44.05
C GLN A 310 -9.21 -16.04 -45.03
N ILE A 311 -10.02 -16.56 -45.94
CA ILE A 311 -9.57 -17.54 -46.94
C ILE A 311 -9.65 -16.88 -48.32
N GLY A 312 -8.49 -16.68 -48.95
CA GLY A 312 -8.38 -16.12 -50.28
C GLY A 312 -8.94 -17.04 -51.36
N ALA A 313 -9.32 -16.45 -52.49
CA ALA A 313 -9.67 -17.21 -53.68
C ALA A 313 -8.45 -17.99 -54.20
N TRP A 314 -8.72 -19.12 -54.85
CA TRP A 314 -7.69 -19.84 -55.59
C TRP A 314 -7.19 -19.00 -56.76
N THR A 315 -5.87 -18.97 -56.98
CA THR A 315 -5.29 -18.42 -58.20
C THR A 315 -5.76 -19.20 -59.42
N ALA A 316 -5.57 -18.64 -60.61
CA ALA A 316 -5.73 -19.41 -61.83
C ALA A 316 -4.88 -20.69 -61.77
N CYS A 317 -5.43 -21.78 -62.29
CA CYS A 317 -4.70 -23.03 -62.42
C CYS A 317 -3.49 -22.81 -63.33
N GLY A 318 -2.30 -23.22 -62.86
CA GLY A 318 -1.03 -22.98 -63.56
C GLY A 318 -0.04 -24.12 -63.35
N GLY A 319 1.21 -23.91 -63.78
CA GLY A 319 2.26 -24.92 -63.69
C GLY A 319 2.21 -25.98 -64.79
N PHE A 320 1.47 -25.72 -65.87
CA PHE A 320 1.41 -26.62 -67.01
C PHE A 320 2.71 -26.57 -67.81
N THR A 321 3.20 -27.74 -68.20
CA THR A 321 4.46 -27.89 -68.97
C THR A 321 4.32 -27.53 -70.45
N ASP A 322 3.16 -27.82 -71.06
CA ASP A 322 2.85 -27.45 -72.44
C ASP A 322 1.33 -27.20 -72.62
N ALA A 323 0.78 -27.33 -73.84
CA ALA A 323 -0.65 -27.15 -74.13
C ALA A 323 -1.52 -28.43 -73.94
N CYS A 324 -0.89 -29.59 -73.77
CA CYS A 324 -1.52 -30.90 -73.57
C CYS A 324 -1.53 -31.34 -72.11
N ASP A 325 -0.73 -30.70 -71.26
CA ASP A 325 -0.70 -30.96 -69.83
C ASP A 325 -2.01 -30.53 -69.16
N ALA A 326 -2.81 -31.50 -68.72
CA ALA A 326 -4.08 -31.22 -68.07
C ALA A 326 -3.95 -30.97 -66.56
N SER A 327 -2.79 -31.28 -65.96
CA SER A 327 -2.61 -31.27 -64.51
C SER A 327 -1.82 -30.03 -64.09
N GLY A 328 -2.44 -29.19 -63.29
CA GLY A 328 -1.82 -27.99 -62.74
C GLY A 328 -1.89 -27.92 -61.23
N THR A 329 -1.29 -26.89 -60.67
CA THR A 329 -1.44 -26.50 -59.28
C THR A 329 -1.99 -25.09 -59.21
N GLN A 330 -2.86 -24.84 -58.24
CA GLN A 330 -3.29 -23.51 -57.86
C GLN A 330 -3.00 -23.29 -56.39
N SER A 331 -2.73 -22.04 -56.03
CA SER A 331 -2.42 -21.63 -54.66
C SER A 331 -3.47 -20.65 -54.16
N ARG A 332 -3.67 -20.59 -52.84
CA ARG A 332 -4.39 -19.52 -52.18
C ARG A 332 -3.73 -19.14 -50.86
N THR A 333 -3.95 -17.91 -50.45
CA THR A 333 -3.51 -17.40 -49.17
C THR A 333 -4.61 -17.61 -48.12
N VAL A 334 -4.24 -18.15 -46.96
CA VAL A 334 -5.08 -18.21 -45.76
C VAL A 334 -4.46 -17.29 -44.71
N VAL A 335 -5.24 -16.34 -44.22
CA VAL A 335 -4.83 -15.41 -43.15
C VAL A 335 -5.61 -15.79 -41.89
N THR A 336 -4.91 -16.28 -40.89
CA THR A 336 -5.50 -16.73 -39.63
C THR A 336 -5.08 -15.77 -38.52
N PRO A 337 -6.02 -15.02 -37.92
CA PRO A 337 -5.69 -14.17 -36.78
C PRO A 337 -5.32 -15.04 -35.57
N ARG A 338 -4.32 -14.60 -34.81
CA ARG A 338 -3.81 -15.28 -33.61
C ARG A 338 -3.56 -14.28 -32.50
N CYS A 339 -3.89 -14.68 -31.28
CA CYS A 339 -3.55 -13.92 -30.09
C CYS A 339 -2.14 -14.31 -29.62
N VAL A 340 -1.19 -13.39 -29.75
CA VAL A 340 0.19 -13.62 -29.32
C VAL A 340 0.56 -12.53 -28.32
N ASN A 341 0.82 -12.93 -27.07
CA ASN A 341 1.11 -12.01 -25.98
C ASN A 341 0.06 -10.89 -25.82
N ASN A 342 -1.22 -11.22 -25.96
CA ASN A 342 -2.37 -10.33 -25.83
C ASN A 342 -2.50 -9.24 -26.93
N VAL A 343 -1.78 -9.43 -28.04
CA VAL A 343 -1.88 -8.61 -29.25
C VAL A 343 -2.37 -9.48 -30.40
N CYS A 344 -3.29 -8.95 -31.21
CA CYS A 344 -3.79 -9.64 -32.37
C CYS A 344 -2.78 -9.57 -33.52
N MET A 345 -2.17 -10.72 -33.81
CA MET A 345 -1.26 -10.90 -34.94
C MET A 345 -1.96 -11.71 -36.04
N THR A 346 -1.40 -11.67 -37.25
CA THR A 346 -1.90 -12.49 -38.36
C THR A 346 -0.83 -13.48 -38.80
N GLU A 347 -1.20 -14.75 -38.88
CA GLU A 347 -0.38 -15.79 -39.48
C GLU A 347 -0.87 -16.01 -40.91
N THR A 348 0.06 -16.03 -41.88
CA THR A 348 -0.26 -16.22 -43.29
C THR A 348 0.30 -17.54 -43.77
N ALA A 349 -0.56 -18.40 -44.32
CA ALA A 349 -0.18 -19.68 -44.90
C ALA A 349 -0.58 -19.77 -46.38
N GLN A 350 0.25 -20.46 -47.17
CA GLN A 350 -0.08 -20.83 -48.54
C GLN A 350 -0.68 -22.24 -48.56
N GLN A 351 -1.88 -22.37 -49.11
CA GLN A 351 -2.45 -23.67 -49.43
C GLN A 351 -2.30 -23.93 -50.93
N GLN A 352 -1.98 -25.17 -51.27
CA GLN A 352 -1.89 -25.62 -52.65
C GLN A 352 -2.83 -26.80 -52.86
N GLN A 353 -3.41 -26.88 -54.05
CA GLN A 353 -4.17 -28.04 -54.48
C GLN A 353 -3.98 -28.30 -55.97
N ALA A 354 -4.19 -29.56 -56.35
CA ALA A 354 -4.27 -29.93 -57.76
C ALA A 354 -5.46 -29.24 -58.42
N CYS A 355 -5.29 -28.88 -59.68
CA CYS A 355 -6.35 -28.36 -60.53
C CYS A 355 -6.17 -28.88 -61.95
N VAL A 356 -7.22 -28.77 -62.75
CA VAL A 356 -7.20 -29.23 -64.13
C VAL A 356 -7.69 -28.15 -65.08
N ARG A 357 -7.19 -28.17 -66.31
CA ARG A 357 -7.74 -27.39 -67.42
C ARG A 357 -8.25 -28.31 -68.52
N GLY A 358 -9.13 -27.78 -69.36
CA GLY A 358 -9.47 -28.43 -70.62
C GLY A 358 -8.27 -28.42 -71.56
N VAL A 359 -7.93 -29.58 -72.13
CA VAL A 359 -6.89 -29.73 -73.14
C VAL A 359 -7.49 -30.35 -74.41
N PRO A 360 -6.85 -30.18 -75.58
CA PRO A 360 -7.18 -30.98 -76.74
C PRO A 360 -7.09 -32.47 -76.36
N GLY A 361 -8.11 -33.28 -76.68
CA GLY A 361 -8.06 -34.72 -76.47
C GLY A 361 -6.91 -35.37 -77.24
N GLU A 362 -6.68 -36.68 -77.02
CA GLU A 362 -5.63 -37.43 -77.72
C GLU A 362 -5.68 -37.18 -79.25
N GLY A 363 -4.53 -36.77 -79.83
CA GLY A 363 -4.42 -36.41 -81.25
C GLY A 363 -4.92 -35.02 -81.64
N GLY A 364 -5.37 -34.20 -80.69
CA GLY A 364 -5.75 -32.80 -80.88
C GLY A 364 -4.55 -31.89 -81.14
N ASP A 365 -4.77 -30.81 -81.89
CA ASP A 365 -3.74 -29.83 -82.26
C ASP A 365 -3.33 -29.01 -81.02
N CYS A 366 -2.03 -29.01 -80.71
CA CYS A 366 -1.45 -28.27 -79.60
C CYS A 366 -0.51 -27.14 -80.05
N GLY A 367 -0.51 -26.82 -81.34
CA GLY A 367 0.21 -25.69 -81.92
C GLY A 367 0.70 -25.95 -83.35
N GLY A 368 0.90 -24.88 -84.13
CA GLY A 368 1.57 -24.97 -85.43
C GLY A 368 0.73 -25.55 -86.57
N GLY A 369 -0.61 -25.45 -86.51
CA GLY A 369 -1.50 -25.77 -87.64
C GLY A 369 -1.51 -27.26 -88.01
N GLY A 370 -1.52 -28.14 -86.99
CA GLY A 370 -1.58 -29.59 -87.15
C GLY A 370 -0.23 -30.32 -87.12
N ARG A 371 0.89 -29.59 -86.98
CA ARG A 371 2.25 -30.16 -86.85
C ARG A 371 2.51 -30.77 -85.48
N TYR A 372 2.01 -30.13 -84.41
CA TYR A 372 2.18 -30.63 -83.04
C TYR A 372 0.85 -31.19 -82.51
N ARG A 373 0.89 -32.38 -81.90
CA ARG A 373 -0.32 -33.04 -81.36
C ARG A 373 -0.12 -33.55 -79.94
N CYS A 374 -1.22 -33.58 -79.18
CA CYS A 374 -1.24 -34.15 -77.83
C CYS A 374 -1.11 -35.67 -77.86
N CYS A 375 -0.18 -36.18 -77.06
CA CYS A 375 0.11 -37.60 -76.90
C CYS A 375 0.58 -37.93 -75.49
N GLY A 376 -0.22 -38.68 -74.72
CA GLY A 376 0.14 -39.03 -73.35
C GLY A 376 0.38 -37.77 -72.49
N ALA A 377 -0.51 -36.77 -72.64
CA ALA A 377 -0.47 -35.46 -71.98
C ALA A 377 0.72 -34.54 -72.32
N ILE A 378 1.51 -34.85 -73.36
CA ILE A 378 2.63 -34.01 -73.84
C ILE A 378 2.41 -33.60 -75.30
N CYS A 379 2.77 -32.37 -75.65
CA CYS A 379 2.71 -31.84 -77.02
C CYS A 379 3.95 -32.28 -77.81
N ARG A 380 3.76 -33.10 -78.86
CA ARG A 380 4.85 -33.72 -79.64
C ARG A 380 4.80 -33.33 -81.12
N ASP A 381 5.97 -33.18 -81.75
CA ASP A 381 6.09 -32.92 -83.20
C ASP A 381 5.87 -34.23 -83.98
N THR A 382 4.79 -34.25 -84.74
CA THR A 382 4.34 -35.45 -85.47
C THR A 382 5.23 -35.83 -86.66
N PHE A 383 6.17 -34.98 -87.06
CA PHE A 383 7.06 -35.23 -88.21
C PHE A 383 8.40 -35.86 -87.82
N ILE A 384 8.79 -35.76 -86.55
CA ILE A 384 10.11 -36.21 -86.06
C ILE A 384 10.02 -37.17 -84.88
N ASP A 385 8.89 -37.21 -84.15
CA ASP A 385 8.74 -38.12 -83.01
C ASP A 385 8.42 -39.55 -83.48
N THR A 386 9.41 -40.43 -83.36
CA THR A 386 9.30 -41.86 -83.68
C THR A 386 8.51 -42.66 -82.65
N SER A 387 8.02 -42.02 -81.58
CA SER A 387 7.41 -42.64 -80.40
C SER A 387 5.87 -42.60 -80.40
N HIS A 388 5.27 -42.56 -81.60
CA HIS A 388 3.85 -42.84 -81.87
C HIS A 388 2.80 -41.94 -81.20
N CYS A 389 2.69 -40.70 -81.70
CA CYS A 389 1.40 -40.05 -81.97
C CYS A 389 1.54 -39.08 -83.15
N GLY A 390 0.92 -39.40 -84.30
CA GLY A 390 0.60 -38.37 -85.29
C GLY A 390 0.94 -38.62 -86.76
N GLY A 391 1.34 -39.82 -87.14
CA GLY A 391 1.10 -40.29 -88.50
C GLY A 391 -0.24 -41.04 -88.59
N CYS A 392 -0.30 -42.25 -88.05
CA CYS A 392 -1.30 -43.23 -88.45
C CYS A 392 -2.59 -43.24 -87.62
N ASN A 393 -2.69 -42.45 -86.53
CA ASN A 393 -3.86 -42.43 -85.63
C ASN A 393 -4.18 -43.77 -84.92
N PHE A 394 -3.36 -44.81 -85.10
CA PHE A 394 -3.38 -46.10 -84.41
C PHE A 394 -1.95 -46.66 -84.30
N ALA A 395 -1.71 -47.58 -83.35
CA ALA A 395 -0.41 -48.24 -83.18
C ALA A 395 -0.14 -49.21 -84.35
N CYS A 396 1.02 -49.09 -85.00
CA CYS A 396 1.46 -50.02 -86.03
C CYS A 396 1.95 -51.35 -85.43
N TYR A 397 1.82 -52.46 -86.16
CA TYR A 397 2.36 -53.75 -85.71
C TYR A 397 3.90 -53.74 -85.72
N PRO A 398 4.56 -54.59 -84.91
CA PRO A 398 6.02 -54.70 -84.91
C PRO A 398 6.58 -54.94 -86.32
N GLY A 399 7.56 -54.12 -86.73
CA GLY A 399 8.17 -54.18 -88.07
C GLY A 399 7.53 -53.26 -89.12
N GLN A 400 6.48 -52.53 -88.76
CA GLN A 400 5.90 -51.46 -89.58
C GLN A 400 6.36 -50.09 -89.09
N ALA A 401 6.51 -49.14 -90.02
CA ALA A 401 6.63 -47.72 -89.73
C ALA A 401 5.46 -46.96 -90.38
N CYS A 402 5.05 -45.87 -89.76
CA CYS A 402 4.00 -45.03 -90.33
C CYS A 402 4.59 -44.13 -91.43
N PHE A 403 4.08 -44.25 -92.66
CA PHE A 403 4.53 -43.42 -93.78
C PHE A 403 3.40 -42.50 -94.28
N PRO A 404 3.73 -41.26 -94.67
CA PRO A 404 2.78 -40.38 -95.35
C PRO A 404 2.47 -40.95 -96.74
N THR A 405 1.20 -41.24 -97.03
CA THR A 405 0.79 -41.66 -98.38
C THR A 405 0.50 -40.44 -99.26
N THR A 406 0.61 -40.58 -100.58
CA THR A 406 0.31 -39.52 -101.56
C THR A 406 -1.15 -39.03 -101.52
N LYS A 407 -2.03 -39.72 -100.77
CA LYS A 407 -3.42 -39.34 -100.54
C LYS A 407 -3.66 -38.66 -99.18
N GLY A 408 -2.61 -38.36 -98.41
CA GLY A 408 -2.70 -37.60 -97.15
C GLY A 408 -3.22 -38.38 -95.94
N VAL A 409 -3.53 -39.68 -96.08
CA VAL A 409 -3.86 -40.56 -94.95
C VAL A 409 -2.62 -41.41 -94.63
N PRO A 410 -1.97 -41.23 -93.48
CA PRO A 410 -0.78 -42.02 -93.16
C PRO A 410 -1.16 -43.47 -92.90
N ALA A 411 -0.35 -44.39 -93.40
CA ALA A 411 -0.57 -45.83 -93.27
C ALA A 411 0.66 -46.51 -92.68
N CYS A 412 0.44 -47.54 -91.87
CA CYS A 412 1.50 -48.40 -91.39
C CYS A 412 2.02 -49.23 -92.58
N LEU A 413 3.21 -48.93 -93.07
CA LEU A 413 3.86 -49.67 -94.15
C LEU A 413 5.13 -50.35 -93.63
N CYS A 414 5.51 -51.43 -94.32
CA CYS A 414 6.76 -52.12 -94.05
C CYS A 414 7.94 -51.21 -94.41
N SER A 415 8.84 -50.96 -93.46
CA SER A 415 9.97 -50.05 -93.68
C SER A 415 10.91 -50.51 -94.80
N ASN A 416 10.98 -51.83 -95.04
CA ASN A 416 11.72 -52.48 -96.13
C ASN A 416 11.03 -53.80 -96.48
N GLY A 417 10.15 -53.86 -97.49
CA GLY A 417 9.53 -55.13 -97.90
C GLY A 417 8.13 -55.03 -98.52
N PHE A 418 7.58 -56.17 -98.90
CA PHE A 418 6.22 -56.31 -99.40
C PHE A 418 5.26 -56.69 -98.24
N MET A 419 4.02 -56.20 -98.32
CA MET A 419 2.97 -56.49 -97.35
C MET A 419 2.13 -57.68 -97.84
N CYS A 420 2.10 -58.77 -97.09
CA CYS A 420 1.18 -59.87 -97.39
C CYS A 420 -0.27 -59.46 -97.08
N PRO A 421 -1.30 -60.10 -97.69
CA PRO A 421 -2.71 -59.84 -97.37
C PRO A 421 -3.07 -60.00 -95.89
N SER A 422 -2.25 -60.74 -95.12
CA SER A 422 -2.35 -60.93 -93.67
C SER A 422 -1.75 -59.78 -92.82
N GLY A 423 -1.14 -58.76 -93.44
CA GLY A 423 -0.57 -57.59 -92.74
C GLY A 423 0.87 -57.75 -92.24
N VAL A 424 1.52 -58.89 -92.48
CA VAL A 424 2.91 -59.16 -92.07
C VAL A 424 3.90 -58.70 -93.15
N CYS A 425 5.01 -58.07 -92.73
CA CYS A 425 6.06 -57.55 -93.60
C CYS A 425 7.16 -58.59 -93.92
N ARG A 426 7.53 -58.76 -95.19
CA ARG A 426 8.67 -59.61 -95.61
C ARG A 426 9.57 -58.94 -96.65
N VAL A 427 10.86 -59.30 -96.62
CA VAL A 427 11.95 -58.71 -97.45
C VAL A 427 12.35 -59.72 -98.55
N GLY A 428 12.04 -59.50 -99.83
CA GLY A 428 12.45 -60.41 -100.93
C GLY A 428 11.83 -60.12 -102.31
N GLN A 429 12.47 -60.56 -103.40
CA GLN A 429 12.40 -60.07 -104.80
C GLN A 429 11.10 -60.41 -105.60
N PRO A 430 10.82 -59.75 -106.77
CA PRO A 430 9.52 -59.77 -107.46
C PRO A 430 9.09 -61.10 -108.11
N THR A 431 9.91 -62.14 -108.08
CA THR A 431 9.56 -63.48 -108.61
C THR A 431 8.83 -64.36 -107.58
N ASP A 432 8.61 -63.86 -106.36
CA ASP A 432 8.03 -64.57 -105.21
C ASP A 432 6.49 -64.61 -105.17
N ASN A 433 5.78 -64.35 -106.27
CA ASN A 433 4.31 -64.49 -106.29
C ASN A 433 3.86 -65.93 -105.91
N ASN A 434 4.73 -66.93 -106.11
CA ASN A 434 4.44 -68.32 -105.75
C ASN A 434 4.74 -68.66 -104.27
N PHE A 435 5.39 -67.79 -103.49
CA PHE A 435 5.67 -68.06 -102.07
C PHE A 435 4.52 -67.67 -101.13
N CYS A 436 3.61 -66.81 -101.60
CA CYS A 436 2.36 -66.52 -100.88
C CYS A 436 1.29 -67.59 -101.09
N ASP A 437 1.44 -68.52 -102.03
CA ASP A 437 0.36 -69.40 -102.53
C ASP A 437 0.79 -70.87 -102.77
N CYS A 438 1.66 -71.41 -101.91
CA CYS A 438 2.09 -72.81 -101.98
C CYS A 438 0.94 -73.75 -101.56
N ASN A 439 0.28 -74.39 -102.53
CA ASN A 439 -0.91 -75.26 -102.35
C ASN A 439 -2.22 -74.52 -102.03
N SER A 440 -2.73 -73.77 -103.01
CA SER A 440 -4.12 -73.29 -103.06
C SER A 440 -4.55 -72.58 -101.76
N ASN A 441 -3.88 -71.46 -101.42
CA ASN A 441 -4.16 -70.60 -100.27
C ASN A 441 -3.81 -71.11 -98.85
N ALA A 442 -2.82 -72.00 -98.67
CA ALA A 442 -2.29 -72.36 -97.34
C ALA A 442 -0.76 -72.18 -97.25
N HIS A 443 -0.24 -71.53 -96.21
CA HIS A 443 1.20 -71.25 -96.10
C HIS A 443 2.03 -72.43 -95.57
N CYS A 444 3.29 -72.53 -96.01
CA CYS A 444 4.30 -73.38 -95.34
C CYS A 444 4.69 -72.80 -93.96
N PRO A 445 4.92 -73.63 -92.94
CA PRO A 445 5.46 -73.21 -91.65
C PRO A 445 6.83 -72.52 -91.78
N ALA A 446 7.17 -71.69 -90.78
CA ALA A 446 8.47 -71.00 -90.75
C ALA A 446 9.64 -71.99 -90.88
N GLY A 447 10.56 -71.73 -91.82
CA GLY A 447 11.74 -72.55 -92.07
C GLY A 447 11.59 -73.64 -93.15
N LYS A 448 10.41 -73.78 -93.77
CA LYS A 448 10.13 -74.71 -94.87
C LYS A 448 10.22 -74.02 -96.25
N THR A 449 10.57 -74.77 -97.30
CA THR A 449 10.62 -74.29 -98.69
C THR A 449 9.57 -74.97 -99.56
N CYS A 450 8.90 -74.22 -100.45
CA CYS A 450 7.93 -74.76 -101.39
C CYS A 450 8.64 -75.31 -102.63
N THR A 451 8.32 -76.53 -103.08
CA THR A 451 8.90 -77.14 -104.29
C THR A 451 7.83 -77.87 -105.12
N GLU A 452 7.98 -77.85 -106.44
CA GLU A 452 7.09 -78.55 -107.39
C GLU A 452 7.16 -80.07 -107.19
N GLY A 453 6.01 -80.70 -106.88
CA GLY A 453 5.89 -82.15 -106.79
C GLY A 453 5.76 -82.80 -108.17
N SER A 454 6.28 -84.02 -108.34
CA SER A 454 6.28 -84.78 -109.61
C SER A 454 4.89 -85.11 -110.19
N SER A 455 3.81 -84.78 -109.47
CA SER A 455 2.41 -84.90 -109.89
C SER A 455 1.72 -83.54 -110.13
N GLY A 456 2.46 -82.42 -110.15
CA GLY A 456 1.93 -81.08 -110.40
C GLY A 456 1.19 -80.44 -109.21
N ILE A 457 1.45 -80.91 -107.99
CA ILE A 457 0.96 -80.30 -106.74
C ILE A 457 2.19 -79.86 -105.94
N ASP A 458 2.24 -78.58 -105.56
CA ASP A 458 3.33 -78.02 -104.75
C ASP A 458 3.28 -78.51 -103.31
N VAL A 459 4.46 -78.84 -102.74
CA VAL A 459 4.59 -79.38 -101.38
C VAL A 459 5.61 -78.57 -100.57
N CYS A 460 5.31 -78.34 -99.29
CA CYS A 460 6.24 -77.74 -98.34
C CYS A 460 7.27 -78.75 -97.84
N ILE A 461 8.56 -78.58 -98.18
CA ILE A 461 9.67 -79.42 -97.71
C ILE A 461 10.45 -78.75 -96.58
#